data_AF-A0A1U7X7A3-F1
#
_entry.id   AF-A0A1U7X7A3-F1
#
_cell.length_a   1.000
_cell.length_b   1.000
_cell.length_c   1.000
_cell.angle_alpha   90.00
_cell.angle_beta   90.00
_cell.angle_gamma   90.00
#
_symmetry.space_group_name_H-M   'P 1'
#
loop_
_entity.id
_entity.type
_entity.pdbx_description
1 polymer ?
#
loop_
_entity_poly.entity_id
_entity_poly.type
_entity_poly.pdbx_seq_one_letter_code
_entity_poly.pdbx_strand_id
1 'polypeptide(L)'
;MNMSSSNCNKSMSFGLIKILVFLIFFSNISLKSEGQFHDWCIADEQTPDDELLQALSWACGNGADCSKIQENQPCYLPNTVRDHASYAFNSYYQNSKAKGASCYFNSAAVLTARDPSHDACKFEVIP
;
A
#
# COMPACT_ATOMS: atom_id res chain seq x y z
N MET A 1 -19.29 29.30 -66.36
CA MET A 1 -19.89 29.39 -65.01
C MET A 1 -19.36 28.20 -64.20
N ASN A 2 -18.80 28.45 -63.02
CA ASN A 2 -18.13 27.48 -62.14
C ASN A 2 -19.09 26.35 -61.67
N MET A 3 -18.58 25.14 -61.37
CA MET A 3 -18.39 24.62 -60.00
C MET A 3 -17.99 23.11 -59.98
N SER A 4 -17.04 22.78 -59.10
CA SER A 4 -16.68 21.51 -58.43
C SER A 4 -17.31 20.15 -58.80
N SER A 5 -16.48 19.11 -58.92
CA SER A 5 -16.43 18.01 -57.92
C SER A 5 -15.30 16.99 -58.16
N SER A 6 -14.49 16.82 -57.11
CA SER A 6 -14.07 15.55 -56.48
C SER A 6 -13.40 14.48 -57.34
N ASN A 7 -12.07 14.38 -57.20
CA ASN A 7 -11.24 13.33 -57.78
C ASN A 7 -10.72 12.33 -56.73
N CYS A 8 -10.61 11.09 -57.19
CA CYS A 8 -9.77 9.99 -56.72
C CYS A 8 -10.20 9.17 -55.49
N ASN A 9 -10.92 8.09 -55.81
CA ASN A 9 -10.73 6.76 -55.24
C ASN A 9 -9.25 6.44 -54.96
N LYS A 10 -8.96 5.90 -53.77
CA LYS A 10 -7.90 4.91 -53.55
C LYS A 10 -8.23 4.10 -52.28
N SER A 11 -8.69 2.88 -52.51
CA SER A 11 -8.77 1.82 -51.52
C SER A 11 -7.36 1.56 -50.95
N MET A 12 -7.22 1.58 -49.62
CA MET A 12 -6.00 1.16 -48.94
C MET A 12 -6.39 0.32 -47.72
N SER A 13 -5.89 -0.91 -47.67
CA SER A 13 -6.18 -1.93 -46.66
C SER A 13 -5.85 -1.45 -45.24
N PHE A 14 -6.86 -1.37 -44.37
CA PHE A 14 -6.76 -0.91 -42.98
C PHE A 14 -6.64 -2.03 -41.94
N GLY A 15 -6.51 -3.29 -42.37
CA GLY A 15 -6.59 -4.47 -41.51
C GLY A 15 -5.39 -4.64 -40.56
N LEU A 16 -4.16 -4.53 -41.07
CA LEU A 16 -2.95 -4.87 -40.33
C LEU A 16 -2.53 -3.78 -39.33
N ILE A 17 -2.74 -2.50 -39.68
CA ILE A 17 -2.39 -1.36 -38.82
C ILE A 17 -3.29 -1.31 -37.59
N LYS A 18 -4.60 -1.62 -37.73
CA LYS A 18 -5.52 -1.69 -36.60
C LYS A 18 -5.20 -2.83 -35.64
N ILE A 19 -4.77 -3.99 -36.16
CA ILE A 19 -4.34 -5.13 -35.34
C ILE A 19 -3.08 -4.80 -34.53
N LEU A 20 -2.10 -4.15 -35.16
CA LEU A 20 -0.88 -3.71 -34.47
C LEU A 20 -1.16 -2.68 -33.37
N VAL A 21 -2.07 -1.72 -33.63
CA VAL A 21 -2.50 -0.74 -32.62
C VAL A 21 -3.26 -1.40 -31.47
N PHE A 22 -4.10 -2.41 -31.74
CA PHE A 22 -4.78 -3.19 -30.70
C PHE A 22 -3.75 -3.92 -29.83
N LEU A 23 -2.78 -4.63 -30.41
CA LEU A 23 -1.75 -5.35 -29.66
C LEU A 23 -0.90 -4.42 -28.76
N ILE A 24 -0.57 -3.21 -29.26
CA ILE A 24 0.15 -2.19 -28.49
C ILE A 24 -0.71 -1.64 -27.33
N PHE A 25 -2.04 -1.54 -27.52
CA PHE A 25 -2.98 -1.15 -26.45
C PHE A 25 -3.16 -2.26 -25.39
N PHE A 26 -3.17 -3.54 -25.78
CA PHE A 26 -3.31 -4.68 -24.88
C PHE A 26 -2.06 -4.92 -24.01
N SER A 27 -0.86 -4.51 -24.46
CA SER A 27 0.37 -4.62 -23.66
C SER A 27 0.43 -3.73 -22.42
N ASN A 28 -0.56 -2.85 -22.20
CA ASN A 28 -0.69 -2.08 -20.95
C ASN A 28 -1.64 -2.74 -19.92
N ILE A 29 -2.18 -3.93 -20.21
CA ILE A 29 -2.90 -4.69 -19.19
C ILE A 29 -1.86 -5.25 -18.21
N SER A 30 -1.52 -4.43 -17.23
CA SER A 30 -0.99 -4.95 -15.96
C SER A 30 -2.11 -5.81 -15.39
N LEU A 31 -2.01 -7.14 -15.55
CA LEU A 31 -2.84 -8.08 -14.81
C LEU A 31 -2.41 -7.99 -13.34
N LYS A 32 -2.82 -6.91 -12.67
CA LYS A 32 -2.81 -6.81 -11.23
C LYS A 32 -3.92 -7.77 -10.81
N SER A 33 -3.54 -9.00 -10.48
CA SER A 33 -4.43 -9.91 -9.77
C SER A 33 -4.96 -9.13 -8.57
N GLU A 34 -6.22 -8.68 -8.63
CA GLU A 34 -6.93 -8.04 -7.52
C GLU A 34 -7.27 -9.10 -6.47
N GLY A 35 -6.24 -9.77 -5.95
CA GLY A 35 -6.23 -10.07 -4.53
C GLY A 35 -5.71 -8.80 -3.89
N GLN A 36 -6.59 -7.93 -3.39
CA GLN A 36 -6.14 -6.90 -2.46
C GLN A 36 -5.71 -7.63 -1.18
N PHE A 37 -4.43 -8.04 -1.13
CA PHE A 37 -3.83 -8.51 0.10
C PHE A 37 -3.72 -7.30 1.02
N HIS A 38 -4.62 -7.26 2.00
CA HIS A 38 -4.61 -6.27 3.06
C HIS A 38 -3.54 -6.73 4.06
N ASP A 39 -2.32 -6.26 3.86
CA ASP A 39 -1.23 -6.58 4.77
C ASP A 39 -1.10 -5.50 5.85
N TRP A 40 -0.90 -5.96 7.08
CA TRP A 40 -0.53 -5.12 8.22
C TRP A 40 0.97 -5.15 8.41
N CYS A 41 1.54 -4.04 8.88
CA CYS A 41 2.93 -3.98 9.29
C CYS A 41 3.03 -4.12 10.81
N ILE A 42 3.61 -5.22 11.29
CA ILE A 42 3.75 -5.51 12.73
C ILE A 42 5.21 -5.60 13.13
N ALA A 43 5.51 -5.51 14.43
CA ALA A 43 6.86 -5.71 14.93
C ALA A 43 7.31 -7.16 14.69
N ASP A 44 8.59 -7.34 14.34
CA ASP A 44 9.20 -8.67 14.27
C ASP A 44 9.40 -9.21 15.70
N GLU A 45 9.00 -10.47 15.93
CA GLU A 45 9.12 -11.13 17.23
C GLU A 45 10.58 -11.35 17.66
N GLN A 46 11.53 -11.31 16.72
CA GLN A 46 12.95 -11.52 16.98
C GLN A 46 13.70 -10.23 17.32
N THR A 47 13.08 -9.06 17.15
CA THR A 47 13.74 -7.77 17.40
C THR A 47 13.77 -7.46 18.90
N PRO A 48 14.94 -7.08 19.46
CA PRO A 48 15.06 -6.63 20.84
C PRO A 48 14.21 -5.40 21.18
N ASP A 49 13.75 -5.31 22.43
CA ASP A 49 12.87 -4.22 22.89
C ASP A 49 13.50 -2.82 22.77
N ASP A 50 14.81 -2.68 22.91
CA ASP A 50 15.51 -1.39 22.78
C ASP A 50 15.51 -0.89 21.32
N GLU A 51 15.69 -1.79 20.35
CA GLU A 51 15.53 -1.49 18.93
C GLU A 51 14.07 -1.16 18.59
N LEU A 52 13.11 -1.93 19.12
CA LEU A 52 11.69 -1.67 18.94
C LEU A 52 11.26 -0.32 19.52
N LEU A 53 11.75 0.06 20.71
CA LEU A 53 11.47 1.36 21.32
C LEU A 53 11.97 2.52 20.46
N GLN A 54 13.18 2.40 19.89
CA GLN A 54 13.73 3.43 19.01
C GLN A 54 12.90 3.58 17.73
N ALA A 55 12.53 2.47 17.10
CA ALA A 55 11.69 2.46 15.92
C ALA A 55 10.25 2.95 16.20
N LEU A 56 9.66 2.58 17.35
CA LEU A 56 8.37 3.07 17.82
C LEU A 56 8.39 4.58 18.00
N SER A 57 9.39 5.11 18.71
CA SER A 57 9.54 6.56 18.91
C SER A 57 9.66 7.29 17.57
N TRP A 58 10.40 6.71 16.61
CA TRP A 58 10.51 7.27 15.26
C TRP A 58 9.16 7.27 14.53
N ALA A 59 8.42 6.16 14.56
CA ALA A 59 7.11 6.04 13.90
C ALA A 59 6.12 7.10 14.42
N CYS A 60 6.03 7.25 15.75
CA CYS A 60 5.16 8.26 16.38
C CYS A 60 5.56 9.70 15.98
N GLY A 61 6.86 9.97 15.84
CA GLY A 61 7.36 11.28 15.39
C GLY A 61 7.17 11.56 13.90
N ASN A 62 6.90 10.54 13.08
CA ASN A 62 6.89 10.63 11.61
C ASN A 62 5.52 10.32 10.98
N GLY A 63 4.44 10.28 11.78
CA GLY A 63 3.06 10.23 11.26
C GLY A 63 2.26 8.97 11.59
N ALA A 64 2.73 8.11 12.50
CA ALA A 64 1.85 7.14 13.16
C ALA A 64 0.89 7.85 14.15
N ASP A 65 -0.34 7.37 14.27
CA ASP A 65 -1.23 7.71 15.37
C ASP A 65 -0.88 6.89 16.62
N CYS A 66 -0.02 7.42 17.47
CA CYS A 66 0.34 6.77 18.74
C CYS A 66 -0.60 7.14 19.90
N SER A 67 -1.73 7.79 19.64
CA SER A 67 -2.71 8.09 20.69
C SER A 67 -3.38 6.82 21.21
N LYS A 68 -3.57 5.80 20.37
CA LYS A 68 -4.31 4.58 20.74
C LYS A 68 -3.56 3.61 21.65
N ILE A 69 -2.24 3.77 21.74
CA ILE A 69 -1.36 2.95 22.60
C ILE A 69 -1.10 3.61 23.96
N GLN A 70 -1.70 4.76 24.26
CA GLN A 70 -1.54 5.43 25.56
C GLN A 70 -2.41 4.76 26.63
N GLU A 71 -2.09 5.01 27.90
CA GLU A 71 -2.88 4.47 29.01
C GLU A 71 -4.38 4.79 28.86
N ASN A 72 -5.23 3.81 29.17
CA ASN A 72 -6.69 3.87 29.00
C ASN A 72 -7.18 3.93 27.55
N GLN A 73 -6.33 3.71 26.56
CA GLN A 73 -6.71 3.65 25.15
C GLN A 73 -6.83 2.21 24.64
N PRO A 74 -7.56 1.98 23.53
CA PRO A 74 -7.96 0.63 23.11
C PRO A 74 -6.79 -0.33 22.83
N CYS A 75 -5.62 0.19 22.44
CA CYS A 75 -4.42 -0.59 22.11
C CYS A 75 -3.32 -0.49 23.16
N TYR A 76 -3.67 -0.08 24.38
CA TYR A 76 -2.70 -0.05 25.49
C TYR A 76 -2.33 -1.45 25.97
N LEU A 77 -3.32 -2.35 26.04
CA LEU A 77 -3.11 -3.73 26.48
C LEU A 77 -3.00 -4.64 25.26
N PRO A 78 -2.10 -5.65 25.29
CA PRO A 78 -1.07 -5.87 26.31
C PRO A 78 -0.01 -4.74 26.32
N ASN A 79 0.40 -4.32 27.53
CA ASN A 79 1.35 -3.22 27.72
C ASN A 79 2.79 -3.72 27.54
N THR A 80 3.16 -3.99 26.29
CA THR A 80 4.53 -4.35 25.90
C THR A 80 5.01 -3.43 24.78
N VAL A 81 6.34 -3.28 24.68
CA VAL A 81 6.97 -2.52 23.60
C VAL A 81 6.56 -3.07 22.24
N ARG A 82 6.57 -4.39 22.08
CA ARG A 82 6.25 -5.06 20.82
C ARG A 82 4.82 -4.80 20.35
N ASP A 83 3.86 -4.82 21.25
CA ASP A 83 2.45 -4.61 20.92
C ASP A 83 2.19 -3.14 20.54
N HIS A 84 2.79 -2.21 21.29
CA HIS A 84 2.73 -0.78 20.96
C HIS A 84 3.45 -0.45 19.65
N ALA A 85 4.63 -1.04 19.43
CA ALA A 85 5.39 -0.91 18.19
C ALA A 85 4.60 -1.45 16.99
N SER A 86 3.99 -2.63 17.11
CA SER A 86 3.16 -3.20 16.04
C SER A 86 2.05 -2.25 15.62
N TYR A 87 1.34 -1.66 16.58
CA TYR A 87 0.27 -0.71 16.28
C TYR A 87 0.81 0.55 15.57
N ALA A 88 1.89 1.14 16.09
CA ALA A 88 2.50 2.33 15.51
C ALA A 88 3.07 2.07 14.10
N PHE A 89 3.72 0.92 13.89
CA PHE A 89 4.27 0.52 12.60
C PHE A 89 3.18 0.39 11.55
N ASN A 90 2.06 -0.27 11.90
CA ASN A 90 0.93 -0.35 10.99
C ASN A 90 0.36 1.04 10.69
N SER A 91 0.11 1.86 11.72
CA SER A 91 -0.44 3.21 11.51
C SER A 91 0.43 4.05 10.56
N TYR A 92 1.75 4.09 10.79
CA TYR A 92 2.68 4.78 9.88
C TYR A 92 2.66 4.18 8.47
N TYR A 93 2.74 2.85 8.37
CA TYR A 93 2.80 2.14 7.09
C TYR A 93 1.55 2.43 6.25
N GLN A 94 0.36 2.31 6.82
CA GLN A 94 -0.89 2.58 6.11
C GLN A 94 -0.98 4.04 5.65
N ASN A 95 -0.57 4.99 6.50
CA ASN A 95 -0.59 6.42 6.19
C ASN A 95 0.41 6.83 5.10
N SER A 96 1.48 6.06 4.92
CA SER A 96 2.64 6.45 4.11
C SER A 96 2.93 5.52 2.93
N LYS A 97 2.34 4.32 2.85
CA LYS A 97 2.62 3.34 1.78
C LYS A 97 2.27 3.85 0.38
N ALA A 98 1.23 4.69 0.24
CA ALA A 98 0.90 5.36 -1.02
C ALA A 98 2.00 6.31 -1.51
N LYS A 99 2.90 6.74 -0.61
CA LYS A 99 4.08 7.58 -0.89
C LYS A 99 5.36 6.75 -0.98
N GLY A 100 5.27 5.42 -1.00
CA GLY A 100 6.42 4.52 -1.14
C GLY A 100 7.05 4.06 0.18
N ALA A 101 6.43 4.31 1.33
CA ALA A 101 6.91 3.73 2.59
C ALA A 101 6.83 2.21 2.57
N SER A 102 7.85 1.55 3.13
CA SER A 102 7.88 0.10 3.33
C SER A 102 7.71 -0.26 4.81
N CYS A 103 7.30 -1.50 5.06
CA CYS A 103 7.32 -2.09 6.40
C CYS A 103 8.74 -2.57 6.73
N TYR A 104 9.69 -1.64 6.90
CA TYR A 104 11.10 -1.97 7.14
C TYR A 104 11.53 -1.68 8.58
N PHE A 105 11.42 -0.43 9.03
CA PHE A 105 11.79 -0.01 10.40
C PHE A 105 13.15 -0.57 10.87
N ASN A 106 14.18 -0.53 10.01
CA ASN A 106 15.50 -1.14 10.27
C ASN A 106 15.45 -2.66 10.49
N SER A 107 14.58 -3.36 9.77
CA SER A 107 14.28 -4.79 9.92
C SER A 107 13.54 -5.14 11.22
N ALA A 108 13.01 -4.14 11.95
CA ALA A 108 12.24 -4.36 13.17
C ALA A 108 10.77 -4.73 12.93
N ALA A 109 10.34 -4.81 11.66
CA ALA A 109 8.96 -5.01 11.29
C ALA A 109 8.81 -5.97 10.11
N VAL A 110 7.66 -6.65 10.06
CA VAL A 110 7.28 -7.61 9.03
C VAL A 110 5.84 -7.38 8.56
N LEU A 111 5.58 -7.68 7.29
CA LEU A 111 4.21 -7.71 6.77
C LEU A 111 3.52 -9.01 7.19
N THR A 112 2.25 -8.91 7.56
CA THR A 112 1.39 -10.05 7.86
C THR A 112 0.04 -9.91 7.17
N ALA A 113 -0.48 -11.03 6.65
CA ALA A 113 -1.84 -11.13 6.14
C ALA A 113 -2.86 -11.53 7.23
N ARG A 114 -2.39 -11.81 8.45
CA ARG A 114 -3.24 -12.10 9.61
C ARG A 114 -3.55 -10.79 10.33
N ASP A 115 -4.84 -10.47 10.44
CA ASP A 115 -5.33 -9.31 11.19
C ASP A 115 -4.83 -9.38 12.66
N PRO A 116 -3.98 -8.44 13.10
CA PRO A 116 -3.49 -8.39 14.48
C PRO A 116 -4.49 -7.73 15.44
N SER A 117 -5.64 -7.25 14.95
CA SER A 117 -6.68 -6.64 15.79
C SER A 117 -7.22 -7.61 16.84
N HIS A 118 -7.45 -7.09 18.04
CA HIS A 118 -8.04 -7.85 19.14
C HIS A 118 -8.89 -6.91 20.01
N ASP A 119 -9.94 -7.43 20.63
CA ASP A 119 -10.86 -6.67 21.48
C ASP A 119 -11.30 -5.34 20.83
N ALA A 120 -11.03 -4.22 21.50
CA ALA A 120 -11.26 -2.86 21.03
C ALA A 120 -10.08 -2.26 20.24
N CYS A 121 -8.90 -2.90 20.25
CA CYS A 121 -7.76 -2.49 19.45
C CYS A 121 -7.96 -2.90 17.99
N LYS A 122 -8.04 -1.92 17.08
CA LYS A 122 -8.25 -2.15 15.65
C LYS A 122 -7.08 -1.60 14.85
N PHE A 123 -6.44 -2.48 14.08
CA PHE A 123 -5.38 -2.11 13.16
C PHE A 123 -6.00 -1.75 11.81
N GLU A 124 -5.90 -0.48 11.43
CA GLU A 124 -6.49 0.00 10.19
C GLU A 124 -5.75 -0.54 8.96
N VAL A 125 -6.46 -0.61 7.84
CA VAL A 125 -5.87 -0.79 6.51
C VAL A 125 -6.41 0.30 5.61
N ILE A 126 -5.51 1.08 5.01
CA ILE A 126 -5.87 2.18 4.11
C ILE A 126 -5.67 1.68 2.67
N PRO A 127 -6.70 1.68 1.80
CA PRO A 127 -6.56 1.24 0.41
C PRO A 127 -5.56 2.05 -0.42
#